data_AF-A0A5K7SEZ5-F1
#
_entry.id   AF-A0A5K7SEZ5-F1
#
_cell.length_a   1.000
_cell.length_b   1.000
_cell.length_c   1.000
_cell.angle_alpha   90.00
_cell.angle_beta   90.00
_cell.angle_gamma   90.00
#
_symmetry.space_group_name_H-M   'P 1'
#
loop_
_entity.id
_entity.type
_entity.pdbx_description
1 polymer ?
#
loop_
_entity_poly.entity_id
_entity_poly.type
_entity_poly.pdbx_seq_one_letter_code
_entity_poly.pdbx_strand_id
1 'polypeptide(L)' 'MKTYTSKSAKDNQDNSSVWEAFTEYLNSVYFEGATETLEEELVKFEYAVYLSCYGN' A
#
# COMPACT_ATOMS: atom_id res chain seq x y z
N MET A 1 36.68 17.41 -11.25
CA MET A 1 35.56 16.44 -11.14
C MET A 1 34.39 17.19 -10.50
N LYS A 2 33.31 17.44 -11.25
CA LYS A 2 32.09 18.04 -10.70
C LYS A 2 31.25 16.90 -10.13
N THR A 3 31.10 16.85 -8.81
CA THR A 3 30.29 15.82 -8.13
C THR A 3 28.82 16.16 -8.34
N TYR A 4 28.20 15.49 -9.31
CA TYR A 4 26.74 15.43 -9.41
C TYR A 4 26.23 14.62 -8.23
N THR A 5 25.96 15.28 -7.11
CA THR A 5 25.11 14.69 -6.08
C THR A 5 23.71 14.68 -6.65
N SER A 6 23.41 13.63 -7.42
CA SER A 6 22.04 13.25 -7.73
C SER A 6 21.34 13.07 -6.39
N LYS A 7 20.57 14.09 -5.97
CA LYS A 7 19.50 13.96 -4.98
C LYS A 7 18.41 13.13 -5.65
N SER A 8 18.71 11.86 -5.88
CA SER A 8 17.77 10.88 -6.37
C SER A 8 16.85 10.52 -5.22
N ALA A 9 15.59 10.90 -5.36
CA ALA A 9 14.43 10.14 -4.91
C ALA A 9 14.45 9.64 -3.45
N LYS A 10 14.39 10.57 -2.50
CA LYS A 10 14.10 10.25 -1.09
C LYS A 10 13.02 11.15 -0.51
N ASP A 11 12.04 11.52 -1.34
CA ASP A 11 10.88 12.32 -0.91
C ASP A 11 9.62 11.84 -1.65
N ASN A 12 9.40 10.52 -1.62
CA ASN A 12 8.04 9.98 -1.58
C ASN A 12 8.01 9.18 -0.28
N GLN A 13 8.17 9.90 0.83
CA GLN A 13 7.72 9.38 2.11
C GLN A 13 6.20 9.45 2.05
N ASP A 14 5.64 8.44 1.37
CA ASP A 14 4.25 8.06 1.37
C ASP A 14 3.77 8.16 2.82
N ASN A 15 3.09 9.27 3.12
CA ASN A 15 2.23 9.37 4.29
C ASN A 15 0.87 8.73 3.97
N SER A 16 0.83 7.82 3.00
CA SER A 16 -0.33 6.98 2.76
C SER A 16 -0.49 6.11 3.99
N SER A 17 -1.62 6.27 4.65
CA SER A 17 -1.97 5.45 5.80
C SER A 17 -1.82 3.96 5.43
N VAL A 18 -1.45 3.10 6.37
CA VAL A 18 -1.39 1.64 6.14
C VAL A 18 -2.70 1.13 5.51
N TRP A 19 -3.81 1.79 5.85
CA TRP A 19 -5.12 1.57 5.26
C TRP A 19 -5.21 1.96 3.78
N GLU A 20 -4.64 3.09 3.38
CA GLU A 20 -4.65 3.53 1.97
C GLU A 20 -3.82 2.57 1.11
N ALA A 21 -2.61 2.21 1.56
CA ALA A 21 -1.78 1.24 0.86
C ALA A 21 -2.45 -0.14 0.77
N PHE A 22 -3.20 -0.54 1.80
CA PHE A 22 -4.03 -1.74 1.77
C PHE A 22 -5.19 -1.63 0.78
N THR A 23 -5.89 -0.49 0.72
CA THR A 23 -6.99 -0.28 -0.25
C THR A 23 -6.47 -0.30 -1.69
N GLU A 24 -5.31 0.30 -1.96
CA GLU A 24 -4.65 0.22 -3.27
C GLU A 24 -4.24 -1.21 -3.62
N TYR A 25 -3.69 -1.96 -2.65
CA TYR A 25 -3.38 -3.37 -2.83
C TYR A 25 -4.63 -4.17 -3.20
N LEU A 26 -5.73 -4.02 -2.46
CA LEU A 26 -6.98 -4.70 -2.77
C LEU A 26 -7.53 -4.31 -4.15
N ASN A 27 -7.46 -3.03 -4.50
CA ASN A 27 -7.87 -2.55 -5.81
C ASN A 27 -7.02 -3.14 -6.95
N SER A 28 -5.73 -3.36 -6.72
CA SER A 28 -4.83 -3.99 -7.69
C SER A 28 -4.99 -5.51 -7.78
N VAL A 29 -5.34 -6.19 -6.69
CA VAL A 29 -5.47 -7.66 -6.64
C VAL A 29 -6.81 -8.12 -7.18
N TYR A 30 -7.89 -7.39 -6.83
CA TYR A 30 -9.25 -7.75 -7.18
C TYR A 30 -9.79 -6.85 -8.29
N PHE A 31 -10.21 -5.65 -7.92
CA PHE A 31 -10.77 -4.63 -8.81
C PHE A 31 -10.92 -3.30 -8.06
N GLU A 32 -11.00 -2.19 -8.79
CA GLU A 32 -11.22 -0.87 -8.18
C GLU A 32 -12.55 -0.82 -7.38
N GLY A 33 -12.48 -0.43 -6.10
CA GLY A 33 -13.63 -0.46 -5.18
C GLY A 33 -13.84 -1.80 -4.48
N ALA A 34 -12.85 -2.71 -4.54
CA ALA A 34 -12.94 -4.01 -3.89
C ALA A 34 -13.17 -3.90 -2.38
N THR A 35 -12.57 -2.94 -1.69
CA THR A 35 -12.80 -2.72 -0.24
C THR A 35 -14.26 -2.44 0.14
N GLU A 36 -15.06 -1.91 -0.77
CA GLU A 36 -16.48 -1.57 -0.52
C GLU A 36 -17.43 -2.70 -0.97
N THR A 37 -16.96 -3.58 -1.85
CA THR A 37 -17.76 -4.66 -2.45
C THR A 37 -17.49 -6.01 -1.79
N LEU A 38 -16.26 -6.23 -1.31
CA LEU A 38 -15.87 -7.46 -0.64
C LEU A 38 -16.55 -7.58 0.74
N GLU A 39 -16.84 -8.81 1.14
CA GLU A 39 -17.35 -9.08 2.48
C GLU A 39 -16.36 -8.64 3.56
N GLU A 40 -16.88 -8.11 4.67
CA GLU A 40 -16.07 -7.59 5.77
C GLU A 40 -15.11 -8.64 6.35
N GLU A 41 -15.51 -9.91 6.42
CA GLU A 41 -14.63 -11.00 6.87
C GLU A 41 -13.45 -11.23 5.93
N LEU A 42 -13.68 -11.11 4.61
CA LEU A 42 -12.63 -11.26 3.61
C LEU A 42 -11.66 -10.07 3.64
N VAL A 43 -12.18 -8.84 3.79
CA VAL A 43 -11.35 -7.64 3.95
C VAL A 43 -10.48 -7.74 5.21
N LYS A 44 -11.03 -8.23 6.33
CA LYS A 44 -10.27 -8.46 7.57
C LYS A 44 -9.16 -9.49 7.41
N PHE A 45 -9.45 -10.59 6.71
CA PHE A 45 -8.45 -11.62 6.40
C PHE A 45 -7.31 -11.04 5.55
N GLU A 46 -7.66 -10.37 4.45
CA GLU A 46 -6.68 -9.74 3.55
C GLU A 46 -5.86 -8.67 4.28
N TYR A 47 -6.47 -7.89 5.16
CA TYR A 47 -5.76 -6.90 5.96
C TYR A 47 -4.74 -7.54 6.91
N ALA A 48 -5.10 -8.67 7.54
CA ALA A 48 -4.18 -9.41 8.40
C ALA A 48 -3.01 -10.02 7.61
N VAL A 49 -3.29 -10.56 6.41
CA VAL A 49 -2.25 -11.06 5.49
C VAL A 49 -1.35 -9.91 5.03
N TYR A 50 -1.95 -8.78 4.66
CA TYR A 50 -1.24 -7.58 4.23
C TYR A 50 -0.32 -7.05 5.33
N LEU A 51 -0.80 -6.94 6.57
CA LEU A 51 0.03 -6.58 7.72
C LEU A 51 1.15 -7.59 7.98
N SER A 52 0.91 -8.89 7.77
CA SER A 52 1.96 -9.89 7.93
C SER A 52 3.06 -9.79 6.87
N CYS A 53 2.75 -9.29 5.67
CA CYS A 53 3.71 -9.15 4.58
C CYS A 53 4.38 -7.77 4.53
N TYR A 54 3.65 -6.71 4.89
CA TYR A 54 4.05 -5.31 4.69
C TYR A 54 4.02 -4.46 5.96
N GLY A 55 3.45 -4.97 7.07
CA GLY A 55 3.47 -4.32 8.38
C GLY A 55 4.80 -4.55 9.08
N ASN A 56 5.83 -3.80 8.69
CA ASN A 56 7.05 -3.65 9.48
C ASN A 56 6.87 -2.52 10.50
#